data_AF-A0A7C7RFU2-F1
#
_entry.id   AF-A0A7C7RFU2-F1
#
_cell.length_a   1.000
_cell.length_b   1.000
_cell.length_c   1.000
_cell.angle_alpha   90.00
_cell.angle_beta   90.00
_cell.angle_gamma   90.00
#
_symmetry.space_group_name_H-M   'P 1'
#
loop_
_entity.id
_entity.type
_entity.pdbx_description
1 polymer ?
#
loop_
_entity_poly.entity_id
_entity_poly.type
_entity_poly.pdbx_seq_one_letter_code
_entity_poly.pdbx_strand_id
1 'polypeptide(L)'
;MKSSGGASYEYERGPDNQNYAVGGEVSIDVSAENSPEATIRKMQVVKRAALAPKDPSGQDRSVAAQATQTEARARIELQQERSEETEKKDERISGNQDTPETITDNRLEEQAIAAYRQTEFTTNPRQNPNSFSFNTSA
;
A
#
# COMPACT_ATOMS: atom_id res chain seq x y z
N MET A 1 19.20 0.49 -27.26
CA MET A 1 19.93 1.51 -26.46
C MET A 1 19.42 1.48 -25.02
N LYS A 2 20.28 1.52 -24.00
CA LYS A 2 19.86 1.50 -22.59
C LYS A 2 20.58 2.61 -21.80
N SER A 3 19.76 3.40 -21.11
CA SER A 3 20.07 4.30 -19.98
C SER A 3 20.74 5.65 -20.26
N SER A 4 19.90 6.68 -20.39
CA SER A 4 20.24 8.08 -20.13
C SER A 4 19.70 8.50 -18.76
N GLY A 5 20.20 7.89 -17.69
CA GLY A 5 20.10 8.49 -16.36
C GLY A 5 21.22 9.52 -16.23
N GLY A 6 21.11 10.63 -16.96
CA GLY A 6 22.14 11.66 -17.00
C GLY A 6 22.17 12.40 -15.68
N ALA A 7 23.20 12.16 -14.87
CA ALA A 7 23.52 13.07 -13.78
C ALA A 7 24.03 14.38 -14.40
N SER A 8 23.36 15.49 -14.10
CA SER A 8 23.81 16.82 -14.47
C SER A 8 24.71 17.33 -13.35
N TYR A 9 25.84 17.93 -13.70
CA TYR A 9 26.79 18.49 -12.73
C TYR A 9 26.96 19.98 -12.99
N GLU A 10 26.88 20.77 -11.92
CA GLU A 10 27.13 22.20 -11.92
C GLU A 10 28.57 22.46 -11.45
N TYR A 11 29.30 23.27 -12.21
CA TYR A 11 30.71 23.55 -11.99
C TYR A 11 30.93 25.03 -11.66
N GLU A 12 31.77 25.29 -10.65
CA GLU A 12 32.24 26.63 -10.29
C GLU A 12 33.75 26.74 -10.54
N ARG A 13 34.19 27.92 -10.98
CA ARG A 13 35.61 28.18 -11.26
C ARG A 13 36.31 28.66 -9.99
N GLY A 14 37.33 27.93 -9.57
CA GLY A 14 38.16 28.27 -8.42
C GLY A 14 39.16 29.40 -8.70
N PRO A 15 39.77 29.96 -7.64
CA PRO A 15 40.79 31.01 -7.74
C PRO A 15 42.07 30.56 -8.47
N ASP A 16 42.24 29.26 -8.67
CA ASP A 16 43.31 28.62 -9.44
C ASP A 16 42.96 28.40 -10.93
N ASN A 17 41.82 28.95 -11.40
CA ASN A 17 41.25 28.75 -12.74
C ASN A 17 40.85 27.29 -13.07
N GLN A 18 40.75 26.40 -12.09
CA GLN A 18 40.22 25.06 -12.29
C GLN A 18 38.70 25.03 -12.06
N ASN A 19 38.00 24.15 -12.76
CA ASN A 19 36.56 23.95 -12.57
C ASN A 19 36.34 22.86 -11.51
N TYR A 20 35.57 23.18 -10.48
CA TYR A 20 35.17 22.26 -9.42
C TYR A 20 33.67 21.98 -9.52
N ALA A 21 33.27 20.70 -9.44
CA ALA A 21 31.85 20.36 -9.36
C ALA A 21 31.32 20.76 -7.97
N VAL A 22 30.43 21.74 -7.92
CA VAL A 22 29.84 22.27 -6.67
C VAL A 22 28.42 21.78 -6.45
N GLY A 23 27.79 21.22 -7.49
CA GLY A 23 26.45 20.64 -7.42
C GLY A 23 26.28 19.51 -8.43
N GLY A 24 25.33 18.62 -8.17
CA GLY A 24 24.92 17.61 -9.14
C GLY A 24 23.50 17.11 -8.85
N GLU A 25 22.68 17.01 -9.89
CA GLU A 25 21.32 16.48 -9.84
C GLU A 25 21.21 15.20 -10.67
N VAL A 26 20.39 14.25 -10.21
CA VAL A 26 20.13 13.00 -10.93
C VAL A 26 18.73 13.08 -11.54
N SER A 27 18.65 12.98 -12.85
CA SER A 27 17.36 12.90 -13.55
C SER A 27 16.67 11.57 -13.23
N ILE A 28 15.47 11.62 -12.63
CA ILE A 28 14.68 10.44 -12.31
C ILE A 28 13.68 10.18 -13.44
N ASP A 29 13.64 8.93 -13.90
CA ASP A 29 12.71 8.50 -14.94
C ASP A 29 11.28 8.36 -14.39
N VAL A 30 10.38 9.19 -14.91
CA VAL A 30 8.93 9.21 -14.59
C VAL A 30 8.07 8.58 -15.71
N SER A 31 8.70 7.83 -16.62
CA SER A 31 7.97 7.13 -17.69
C SER A 31 7.13 5.96 -17.15
N ALA A 32 6.01 5.73 -17.83
CA ALA A 32 5.14 4.59 -17.58
C ALA A 32 5.87 3.26 -17.90
N GLU A 33 5.49 2.21 -17.17
CA GLU A 33 5.98 0.85 -17.35
C GLU A 33 5.02 0.02 -18.19
N ASN A 34 5.41 -1.23 -18.48
CA ASN A 34 4.64 -2.16 -19.29
C ASN A 34 3.25 -2.52 -18.74
N SER A 35 2.97 -2.29 -17.44
CA SER A 35 1.65 -2.51 -16.85
C SER A 35 1.20 -1.30 -16.01
N PRO A 36 -0.11 -1.00 -15.95
CA PRO A 36 -0.61 0.09 -15.13
C PRO A 36 -0.27 -0.10 -13.64
N GLU A 37 -0.33 -1.32 -13.10
CA GLU A 37 0.04 -1.58 -11.70
C GLU A 37 1.53 -1.39 -11.44
N ALA A 38 2.38 -1.83 -12.38
CA ALA A 38 3.83 -1.61 -12.29
C ALA A 38 4.14 -0.11 -12.31
N THR A 39 3.45 0.64 -13.16
CA THR A 39 3.57 2.10 -13.24
C THR A 39 3.18 2.77 -11.92
N ILE A 40 2.03 2.40 -11.33
CA ILE A 40 1.59 2.94 -10.04
C ILE A 40 2.65 2.70 -8.96
N ARG A 41 3.17 1.46 -8.85
CA ARG A 41 4.21 1.12 -7.87
C ARG A 41 5.50 1.92 -8.10
N LYS A 42 5.97 2.02 -9.35
CA LYS A 42 7.16 2.81 -9.71
C LYS A 42 6.98 4.28 -9.34
N MET A 43 5.87 4.88 -9.74
CA MET A 43 5.59 6.30 -9.48
C MET A 43 5.46 6.60 -7.98
N GLN A 44 4.92 5.68 -7.18
CA GLN A 44 4.88 5.83 -5.73
C GLN A 44 6.27 5.84 -5.09
N VAL A 45 7.18 4.96 -5.55
CA VAL A 45 8.57 4.94 -5.08
C VAL A 45 9.28 6.24 -5.48
N VAL A 46 9.13 6.68 -6.73
CA VAL A 46 9.73 7.93 -7.23
C VAL A 46 9.23 9.13 -6.43
N LYS A 47 7.91 9.26 -6.25
CA LYS A 47 7.31 10.34 -5.46
C LYS A 47 7.84 10.37 -4.02
N ARG A 48 7.94 9.19 -3.38
CA ARG A 48 8.45 9.10 -2.01
C ARG A 48 9.93 9.45 -1.95
N ALA A 49 10.75 8.97 -2.89
CA ALA A 49 12.17 9.24 -2.93
C ALA A 49 12.46 10.74 -3.13
N ALA A 50 11.74 11.39 -4.05
CA ALA A 50 11.88 12.81 -4.30
C ALA A 50 11.45 13.67 -3.08
N LEU A 51 10.41 13.27 -2.36
CA LEU A 51 9.93 13.99 -1.16
C LEU A 51 10.56 13.50 0.16
N ALA A 52 11.51 12.56 0.12
CA ALA A 52 12.12 11.98 1.33
C ALA A 52 13.06 12.94 2.08
N PRO A 53 13.85 13.81 1.42
CA PRO A 53 14.72 14.75 2.13
C PRO A 53 13.92 15.75 2.98
N LYS A 54 14.55 16.25 4.05
CA LYS A 54 13.96 17.25 4.95
C LYS A 54 13.63 18.58 4.23
N ASP A 55 14.40 18.90 3.19
CA ASP A 55 14.19 20.07 2.33
C ASP A 55 14.30 19.63 0.86
N PRO A 56 13.19 19.24 0.20
CA PRO A 56 13.23 18.80 -1.18
C PRO A 56 13.51 19.99 -2.11
N SER A 57 14.43 19.82 -3.06
CA SER A 57 14.75 20.86 -4.04
C SER A 57 13.57 21.17 -4.96
N GLY A 58 13.66 22.25 -5.75
CA GLY A 58 12.65 22.54 -6.78
C GLY A 58 12.51 21.40 -7.81
N GLN A 59 13.62 20.76 -8.15
CA GLN A 59 13.66 19.63 -9.07
C GLN A 59 12.96 18.40 -8.48
N ASP A 60 13.22 18.07 -7.22
CA ASP A 60 12.56 16.96 -6.53
C ASP A 60 11.04 17.12 -6.49
N ARG A 61 10.56 18.32 -6.18
CA ARG A 61 9.13 18.63 -6.19
C ARG A 61 8.53 18.49 -7.59
N SER A 62 9.26 18.90 -8.63
CA SER A 62 8.85 18.74 -10.02
C SER A 62 8.70 17.25 -10.39
N VAL A 63 9.69 16.42 -10.04
CA VAL A 63 9.64 14.97 -10.24
C VAL A 63 8.45 14.34 -9.50
N ALA A 64 8.21 14.73 -8.25
CA ALA A 64 7.08 14.23 -7.47
C ALA A 64 5.72 14.60 -8.09
N ALA A 65 5.59 15.81 -8.66
CA ALA A 65 4.40 16.25 -9.35
C ALA A 65 4.16 15.44 -10.65
N GLN A 66 5.22 15.23 -11.43
CA GLN A 66 5.16 14.41 -12.64
C GLN A 66 4.77 12.96 -12.33
N ALA A 67 5.40 12.36 -11.31
CA ALA A 67 5.07 11.01 -10.85
C ALA A 67 3.61 10.89 -10.41
N THR A 68 3.07 11.92 -9.74
CA THR A 68 1.66 11.96 -9.33
C THR A 68 0.71 11.99 -10.55
N GLN A 69 1.07 12.75 -11.59
CA GLN A 69 0.29 12.80 -12.83
C GLN A 69 0.29 11.44 -13.55
N THR A 70 1.44 10.79 -13.66
CA THR A 70 1.56 9.46 -14.27
C THR A 70 0.84 8.39 -13.44
N GLU A 71 0.95 8.43 -12.11
CA GLU A 71 0.21 7.55 -11.19
C GLU A 71 -1.31 7.68 -11.39
N ALA A 72 -1.81 8.90 -11.54
CA ALA A 72 -3.24 9.14 -11.75
C ALA A 72 -3.73 8.55 -13.09
N ARG A 73 -2.95 8.70 -14.18
CA ARG A 73 -3.27 8.10 -15.48
C ARG A 73 -3.30 6.57 -15.41
N ALA A 74 -2.25 5.97 -14.85
CA ALA A 74 -2.16 4.51 -14.71
C ALA A 74 -3.28 3.92 -13.84
N ARG A 75 -3.79 4.66 -12.84
CA ARG A 75 -4.97 4.22 -12.07
C ARG A 75 -6.25 4.14 -12.90
N ILE A 76 -6.43 5.08 -13.83
CA ILE A 76 -7.59 5.09 -14.72
C ILE A 76 -7.48 3.90 -15.69
N GLU A 77 -6.31 3.69 -16.29
CA GLU A 77 -6.03 2.55 -17.18
C GLU A 77 -6.26 1.21 -16.47
N LEU A 78 -5.77 1.07 -15.23
CA LEU A 78 -5.99 -0.15 -14.43
C LEU A 78 -7.49 -0.45 -14.20
N GLN A 79 -8.30 0.59 -13.99
CA GLN A 79 -9.74 0.43 -13.80
C GLN A 79 -10.43 -0.01 -15.10
N GLN A 80 -9.97 0.49 -16.24
CA GLN A 80 -10.48 0.09 -17.56
C GLN A 80 -10.13 -1.38 -17.84
N GLU A 81 -8.87 -1.78 -17.64
CA GLU A 81 -8.44 -3.17 -17.85
C GLU A 81 -9.21 -4.17 -16.98
N ARG A 82 -9.46 -3.85 -15.71
CA ARG A 82 -10.26 -4.70 -14.82
C ARG A 82 -11.70 -4.85 -15.28
N SER A 83 -12.29 -3.80 -15.85
CA SER A 83 -13.67 -3.84 -16.34
C SER A 83 -13.78 -4.78 -17.55
N GLU A 84 -12.84 -4.67 -18.50
CA GLU A 84 -12.77 -5.54 -19.67
C GLU A 84 -12.48 -7.01 -19.33
N GLU A 85 -11.66 -7.27 -18.31
CA GLU A 85 -11.39 -8.64 -17.86
C GLU A 85 -12.63 -9.30 -17.24
N THR A 86 -13.43 -8.52 -16.51
CA THR A 86 -14.64 -9.03 -15.86
C THR A 86 -15.69 -9.44 -16.90
N GLU A 87 -15.89 -8.63 -17.94
CA GLU A 87 -16.80 -8.93 -19.05
C GLU A 87 -16.39 -10.20 -19.83
N LYS A 88 -15.09 -10.38 -20.09
CA LYS A 88 -14.57 -11.58 -20.79
C LYS A 88 -14.65 -12.85 -19.96
N LYS A 89 -14.65 -12.73 -18.62
CA LYS A 89 -14.70 -13.88 -17.72
C LYS A 89 -16.13 -14.43 -17.59
N ASP A 90 -17.13 -13.54 -17.58
CA ASP A 90 -18.54 -13.92 -17.55
C ASP A 90 -18.98 -14.68 -18.82
N GLU A 91 -18.43 -14.33 -20.00
CA GLU A 91 -18.69 -15.08 -21.24
C GLU A 91 -18.09 -16.50 -21.23
N ARG A 92 -16.95 -16.71 -20.55
CA ARG A 92 -16.30 -18.04 -20.48
C ARG A 92 -16.93 -18.97 -19.45
N ILE A 93 -17.54 -18.43 -18.40
CA ILE A 93 -18.21 -19.22 -17.36
C ILE A 93 -19.57 -19.76 -17.85
N SER A 94 -20.22 -19.09 -18.80
CA SER A 94 -21.48 -19.55 -19.42
C SER A 94 -21.33 -20.81 -20.29
N GLY A 95 -20.09 -21.22 -20.62
CA GLY A 95 -19.81 -22.33 -21.54
C GLY A 95 -19.49 -23.70 -20.92
N ASN A 96 -19.36 -23.83 -19.59
CA ASN A 96 -18.96 -25.09 -18.97
C ASN A 96 -19.93 -25.51 -17.86
N GLN A 97 -20.95 -26.27 -18.26
CA GLN A 97 -21.79 -27.09 -17.38
C GLN A 97 -20.93 -28.22 -16.81
N ASP A 98 -20.34 -28.03 -15.63
CA ASP A 98 -19.94 -29.15 -14.77
C ASP A 98 -20.12 -28.72 -13.31
N THR A 99 -21.25 -29.15 -12.76
CA THR A 99 -21.63 -29.05 -11.34
C THR A 99 -20.65 -29.82 -10.45
N PRO A 100 -20.11 -29.23 -9.38
CA PRO A 100 -19.86 -29.98 -8.18
C PRO A 100 -21.07 -29.80 -7.26
N GLU A 101 -21.99 -30.76 -7.33
CA GLU A 101 -22.85 -31.03 -6.19
C GLU A 101 -21.95 -31.44 -5.02
N THR A 102 -21.92 -30.63 -3.97
CA THR A 102 -21.92 -31.16 -2.61
C THR A 102 -22.55 -30.13 -1.69
N ILE A 103 -23.84 -30.32 -1.47
CA ILE A 103 -24.53 -29.81 -0.29
C ILE A 103 -23.84 -30.45 0.92
N THR A 104 -23.29 -29.64 1.82
CA THR A 104 -23.16 -30.05 3.21
C THR A 104 -23.46 -28.85 4.09
N ASP A 105 -24.66 -28.92 4.69
CA ASP A 105 -25.13 -28.15 5.83
C ASP A 105 -24.03 -27.99 6.88
N ASN A 106 -23.54 -26.77 7.10
CA ASN A 106 -22.74 -26.43 8.29
C ASN A 106 -23.59 -25.61 9.25
N ARG A 107 -24.71 -26.21 9.69
CA ARG A 107 -25.56 -25.73 10.79
C ARG A 107 -25.17 -26.40 12.11
N LEU A 108 -23.87 -26.54 12.39
CA LEU A 108 -23.33 -27.23 13.56
C LEU A 108 -22.11 -26.54 14.25
N GLU A 109 -21.74 -25.31 13.88
CA GLU A 109 -20.63 -24.58 14.57
C GLU A 109 -21.06 -23.72 15.76
N GLU A 110 -22.33 -23.74 16.15
CA GLU A 110 -22.83 -23.00 17.32
C GLU A 110 -22.55 -23.71 18.66
N GLN A 111 -21.98 -24.93 18.63
CA GLN A 111 -21.75 -25.76 19.81
C GLN A 111 -20.32 -25.71 20.36
N ALA A 112 -19.38 -25.02 19.69
CA ALA A 112 -17.96 -25.02 20.05
C ALA A 112 -17.52 -23.96 21.09
N ILE A 113 -18.39 -23.02 21.50
CA ILE A 113 -18.03 -21.96 22.47
C ILE A 113 -18.31 -22.38 23.94
N ALA A 114 -18.86 -23.57 24.17
CA ALA A 114 -19.23 -24.06 25.51
C ALA A 114 -18.11 -24.85 26.23
N ALA A 115 -17.04 -25.26 25.53
CA ALA A 115 -16.09 -26.25 26.06
C ALA A 115 -14.75 -25.70 26.57
N TYR A 116 -14.53 -24.37 26.56
CA TYR A 116 -13.31 -23.76 27.14
C TYR A 116 -13.58 -23.03 28.45
N ARG A 117 -14.55 -23.52 29.23
CA ARG A 117 -14.64 -23.24 30.66
C ARG A 117 -14.01 -24.44 31.36
N GLN A 118 -12.98 -24.18 32.16
CA GLN A 118 -12.30 -25.06 33.12
C GLN A 118 -10.94 -25.63 32.67
N THR A 119 -9.90 -24.81 32.84
CA THR A 119 -8.73 -25.26 33.60
C THR A 119 -8.39 -24.19 34.65
N GLU A 120 -8.72 -24.51 35.89
CA GLU A 120 -8.24 -23.86 37.11
C GLU A 120 -6.71 -24.01 37.21
N PHE A 121 -5.96 -22.95 37.55
CA PHE A 121 -4.71 -23.06 38.32
C PHE A 121 -4.39 -21.75 39.07
N THR A 122 -5.00 -21.62 40.26
CA THR A 122 -4.47 -21.22 41.58
C THR A 122 -3.50 -20.02 41.80
N THR A 123 -3.78 -19.28 42.91
CA THR A 123 -2.89 -18.47 43.79
C THR A 123 -2.83 -16.96 43.44
N ASN A 124 -3.19 -15.96 44.27
CA ASN A 124 -3.38 -15.82 45.72
C ASN A 124 -4.32 -14.60 46.04
N PRO A 125 -4.86 -14.44 47.27
CA PRO A 125 -5.99 -13.60 47.63
C PRO A 125 -5.61 -12.27 48.31
N ARG A 126 -6.41 -11.23 48.05
CA ARG A 126 -6.79 -10.18 49.01
C ARG A 126 -8.22 -9.75 48.63
N GLN A 127 -9.25 -10.38 49.19
CA GLN A 127 -10.00 -9.85 50.35
C GLN A 127 -10.33 -8.36 50.19
N ASN A 128 -11.54 -8.05 49.71
CA ASN A 128 -12.46 -7.17 50.45
C ASN A 128 -13.93 -7.40 50.00
N PRO A 129 -14.75 -8.12 50.79
CA PRO A 129 -16.18 -8.21 50.59
C PRO A 129 -16.92 -7.22 51.49
N ASN A 130 -17.69 -6.31 50.90
CA ASN A 130 -18.92 -5.76 51.49
C ASN A 130 -19.64 -4.98 50.36
N SER A 131 -20.44 -5.65 49.53
CA SER A 131 -21.87 -5.93 49.74
C SER A 131 -22.74 -4.67 49.63
N PHE A 132 -23.44 -4.59 48.50
CA PHE A 132 -24.57 -3.70 48.22
C PHE A 132 -25.68 -3.80 49.29
N SER A 133 -26.34 -2.68 49.57
CA SER A 133 -27.80 -2.65 49.76
C SER A 133 -28.34 -1.25 49.50
N PHE A 134 -29.32 -1.18 48.58
CA PHE A 134 -30.14 -0.01 48.27
C PHE A 134 -31.38 0.03 49.18
N ASN A 135 -31.94 1.24 49.31
CA ASN A 135 -33.35 1.59 49.54
C ASN A 135 -33.92 1.62 50.97
N THR A 136 -34.39 2.81 51.40
CA THR A 136 -35.81 3.13 51.68
C THR A 136 -35.96 4.51 52.34
N SER A 137 -36.96 5.27 51.88
CA SER A 137 -37.36 6.62 52.31
C SER A 137 -37.94 6.71 53.72
N ALA A 138 -37.78 7.89 54.37
CA ALA A 138 -38.80 8.63 55.14
C ALA A 138 -38.31 10.05 55.40
#